data_AF-A0A633MDS2-F1
#
_entry.id   AF-A0A633MDS2-F1
#
_cell.length_a   1.000
_cell.length_b   1.000
_cell.length_c   1.000
_cell.angle_alpha   90.00
_cell.angle_beta   90.00
_cell.angle_gamma   90.00
#
_symmetry.space_group_name_H-M   'P 1'
#
loop_
_entity.id
_entity.type
_entity.pdbx_description
1 polymer ?
#
loop_
_entity_poly.entity_id
_entity_poly.type
_entity_poly.pdbx_seq_one_letter_code
_entity_poly.pdbx_strand_id
1 'polypeptide(L)'
;MSRSLYNWLYRDTLSSRGRTALLFGGVVVLVAAVGGGTWYYFHAKAVEKEEQERRVAAALQQKRTNIHNFYATALKGADARGFFALYTEILNSRQPIELAGFREDSFSCSTDNCSFSYLAGENTVFSVQDKWFRGVSYAPSFSQDSVDYTSIPSDMNSNPVLEAFNRQEKISEPACNDVLNYIYSYNSLVDAGRRFTLKALPASSVSADEASLPGNPDNHGLLAGKWQVSLPDNYVSVFSFWQNRPYSSSFIFQSVAGKQGNLDISGTFLCKK
;
A
#
# COMPACT_ATOMS: atom_id res chain seq x y z
N MET A 1 -17.95 -68.23 -72.98
CA MET A 1 -16.74 -67.48 -72.54
C MET A 1 -17.17 -66.38 -71.59
N SER A 2 -16.41 -66.18 -70.50
CA SER A 2 -16.39 -65.08 -69.49
C SER A 2 -17.72 -64.70 -68.81
N ARG A 3 -17.94 -65.09 -67.54
CA ARG A 3 -17.59 -64.35 -66.29
C ARG A 3 -18.06 -62.89 -66.29
N SER A 4 -19.08 -62.56 -65.49
CA SER A 4 -19.11 -61.29 -64.75
C SER A 4 -20.21 -61.24 -63.66
N LEU A 5 -19.76 -61.17 -62.40
CA LEU A 5 -20.22 -60.24 -61.35
C LEU A 5 -21.66 -60.28 -60.79
N TYR A 6 -22.11 -61.38 -60.18
CA TYR A 6 -23.07 -61.28 -59.06
C TYR A 6 -22.82 -62.38 -58.02
N ASN A 7 -21.74 -62.27 -57.27
CA ASN A 7 -21.42 -63.23 -56.21
C ASN A 7 -20.57 -62.63 -55.08
N TRP A 8 -21.01 -61.52 -54.49
CA TRP A 8 -20.49 -61.12 -53.17
C TRP A 8 -21.56 -60.82 -52.12
N LEU A 9 -22.83 -60.61 -52.49
CA LEU A 9 -23.72 -59.90 -51.58
C LEU A 9 -24.46 -60.74 -50.54
N TYR A 10 -24.29 -62.06 -50.48
CA TYR A 10 -25.02 -62.85 -49.48
C TYR A 10 -24.21 -64.06 -49.02
N ARG A 11 -23.32 -63.84 -48.04
CA ARG A 11 -22.82 -64.92 -47.19
C ARG A 11 -23.48 -64.82 -45.82
N ASP A 12 -24.69 -65.36 -45.76
CA ASP A 12 -25.41 -65.63 -44.51
C ASP A 12 -24.77 -66.82 -43.81
N THR A 13 -23.81 -66.54 -42.92
CA THR A 13 -23.34 -67.50 -41.91
C THR A 13 -23.07 -66.78 -40.60
N LEU A 14 -24.13 -66.41 -39.90
CA LEU A 14 -24.09 -66.08 -38.47
C LEU A 14 -25.27 -66.78 -37.80
N SER A 15 -24.97 -67.76 -36.96
CA SER A 15 -25.97 -68.46 -36.16
C SER A 15 -26.77 -67.46 -35.33
N SER A 16 -28.02 -67.79 -34.97
CA SER A 16 -28.91 -66.90 -34.21
C SER A 16 -28.32 -66.37 -32.89
N ARG A 17 -27.33 -67.08 -32.32
CA ARG A 17 -26.54 -66.65 -31.15
C ARG A 17 -25.47 -65.58 -31.45
N GLY A 18 -24.92 -65.53 -32.66
CA GLY A 18 -23.92 -64.52 -33.06
C GLY A 18 -24.53 -63.16 -33.39
N ARG A 19 -25.74 -63.12 -33.97
CA ARG A 19 -26.51 -61.88 -34.19
C ARG A 19 -26.97 -61.24 -32.89
N THR A 20 -27.40 -62.02 -31.91
CA THR A 20 -27.78 -61.50 -30.58
C THR A 20 -26.56 -60.97 -29.83
N ALA A 21 -25.41 -61.66 -29.85
CA ALA A 21 -24.19 -61.16 -29.22
C ALA A 21 -23.69 -59.82 -29.79
N LEU A 22 -23.77 -59.63 -31.11
CA LEU A 22 -23.41 -58.35 -31.75
C LEU A 22 -24.40 -57.22 -31.40
N LEU A 23 -25.70 -57.52 -31.31
CA LEU A 23 -26.70 -56.55 -30.88
C LEU A 23 -26.51 -56.14 -29.42
N PHE A 24 -26.27 -57.09 -28.51
CA PHE A 24 -26.00 -56.79 -27.10
C PHE A 24 -24.68 -56.02 -26.94
N GLY A 25 -23.61 -56.42 -27.64
CA GLY A 25 -22.33 -55.70 -27.62
C GLY A 25 -22.46 -54.26 -28.14
N GLY A 26 -23.19 -54.05 -29.24
CA GLY A 26 -23.44 -52.72 -29.80
C GLY A 26 -24.27 -51.83 -28.87
N VAL A 27 -25.29 -52.38 -28.20
CA VAL A 27 -26.09 -51.65 -27.21
C VAL A 27 -25.26 -51.26 -25.99
N VAL A 28 -24.40 -52.15 -25.49
CA VAL A 28 -23.50 -51.84 -24.35
C VAL A 28 -22.54 -50.71 -24.70
N VAL A 29 -21.94 -50.71 -25.90
CA VAL A 29 -21.06 -49.63 -26.36
C VAL A 29 -21.81 -48.32 -26.53
N LEU A 30 -23.04 -48.34 -27.06
CA LEU A 30 -23.88 -47.14 -27.17
C LEU A 30 -24.28 -46.58 -25.81
N VAL A 31 -24.69 -47.43 -24.87
CA VAL A 31 -25.03 -47.01 -23.51
C VAL A 31 -23.80 -46.47 -22.78
N ALA A 32 -22.62 -47.08 -22.96
CA ALA A 32 -21.36 -46.58 -22.41
C ALA A 32 -20.94 -45.23 -23.02
N ALA A 33 -21.12 -45.05 -24.34
CA ALA A 33 -20.81 -43.80 -25.02
C ALA A 33 -21.76 -42.66 -24.60
N VAL A 34 -23.07 -42.95 -24.50
CA VAL A 34 -24.08 -41.97 -24.03
C VAL A 34 -23.89 -41.66 -22.55
N GLY A 35 -23.61 -42.67 -21.72
CA GLY A 35 -23.33 -42.50 -20.29
C GLY A 35 -22.06 -41.70 -20.03
N GLY A 36 -20.97 -41.99 -20.75
CA GLY A 36 -19.70 -41.26 -20.64
C GLY A 36 -19.82 -39.82 -21.13
N GLY A 37 -20.51 -39.59 -22.26
CA GLY A 37 -20.73 -38.24 -22.80
C GLY A 37 -21.61 -37.37 -21.91
N THR A 38 -22.68 -37.95 -21.34
CA THR A 38 -23.54 -37.23 -20.38
C THR A 38 -22.82 -36.93 -19.08
N TRP A 39 -22.07 -37.89 -18.52
CA TRP A 39 -21.27 -37.67 -17.32
C TRP A 39 -20.21 -36.57 -17.53
N TYR A 40 -19.48 -36.61 -18.65
CA TYR A 40 -18.50 -35.57 -19.00
C TYR A 40 -19.13 -34.19 -19.11
N TYR A 41 -20.31 -34.07 -19.74
CA TYR A 41 -21.03 -32.80 -19.87
C TYR A 41 -21.47 -32.22 -18.51
N PHE A 42 -22.04 -33.06 -17.63
CA PHE A 42 -22.45 -32.62 -16.30
C PHE A 42 -21.25 -32.30 -15.40
N HIS A 43 -20.15 -33.05 -15.52
CA HIS A 43 -18.91 -32.77 -14.80
C HIS A 43 -18.27 -31.47 -15.26
N ALA A 44 -18.17 -31.23 -16.58
CA ALA A 44 -17.66 -29.98 -17.14
C ALA A 44 -18.48 -28.77 -16.65
N LYS A 45 -19.82 -28.86 -16.64
CA LYS A 45 -20.69 -27.81 -16.08
C LYS A 45 -20.50 -27.60 -14.58
N ALA A 46 -20.23 -28.65 -13.82
CA ALA A 46 -19.96 -28.53 -12.38
C ALA A 46 -18.62 -27.81 -12.15
N VAL A 47 -17.57 -28.18 -12.89
CA VAL A 47 -16.26 -27.53 -12.82
C VAL A 47 -16.34 -26.06 -13.26
N GLU A 48 -17.07 -25.74 -14.34
CA GLU A 48 -17.29 -24.35 -14.78
C GLU A 48 -17.97 -23.50 -13.69
N LYS A 49 -18.99 -24.05 -13.02
CA LYS A 49 -19.66 -23.36 -11.91
C LYS A 49 -18.72 -23.14 -10.73
N GLU A 50 -17.97 -24.15 -10.33
CA GLU A 50 -17.00 -24.03 -9.23
C GLU A 50 -15.87 -23.04 -9.56
N GLU A 51 -15.40 -23.00 -10.81
CA GLU A 51 -14.45 -21.99 -11.27
C GLU A 51 -15.05 -20.60 -11.24
N GLN A 52 -16.31 -20.45 -11.66
CA GLN A 52 -16.99 -19.16 -11.66
C GLN A 52 -17.22 -18.67 -10.23
N GLU A 53 -17.64 -19.54 -9.32
CA GLU A 53 -17.77 -19.23 -7.88
C GLU A 53 -16.42 -18.82 -7.28
N ARG A 54 -15.34 -19.55 -7.61
CA ARG A 54 -13.97 -19.18 -7.19
C ARG A 54 -13.55 -17.82 -7.73
N ARG A 55 -13.84 -17.50 -8.99
CA ARG A 55 -13.53 -16.19 -9.59
C ARG A 55 -14.32 -15.06 -8.91
N VAL A 56 -15.60 -15.28 -8.62
CA VAL A 56 -16.44 -14.31 -7.90
C VAL A 56 -15.91 -14.10 -6.48
N ALA A 57 -15.60 -15.17 -5.75
CA ALA A 57 -15.03 -15.09 -4.41
C ALA A 57 -13.66 -14.37 -4.41
N ALA A 58 -12.79 -14.68 -5.38
CA ALA A 58 -11.50 -14.02 -5.53
C ALA A 58 -11.66 -12.52 -5.86
N ALA A 59 -12.61 -12.16 -6.73
CA ALA A 59 -12.89 -10.76 -7.04
C ALA A 59 -13.40 -9.98 -5.81
N LEU A 60 -14.27 -10.59 -5.00
CA LEU A 60 -14.74 -9.99 -3.74
C LEU A 60 -13.60 -9.81 -2.74
N GLN A 61 -12.74 -10.82 -2.61
CA GLN A 61 -11.57 -10.74 -1.73
C GLN A 61 -10.59 -9.66 -2.20
N GLN A 62 -10.35 -9.57 -3.51
CA GLN A 62 -9.50 -8.52 -4.08
C GLN A 62 -10.02 -7.13 -3.75
N LYS A 63 -11.33 -6.90 -3.86
CA LYS A 63 -11.95 -5.61 -3.49
C LYS A 63 -11.74 -5.28 -2.02
N ARG A 64 -11.94 -6.24 -1.12
CA ARG A 64 -11.68 -6.05 0.32
C ARG A 64 -10.20 -5.71 0.57
N THR A 65 -9.29 -6.43 -0.08
CA THR A 65 -7.85 -6.17 0.02
C THR A 65 -7.48 -4.79 -0.54
N ASN A 66 -8.10 -4.35 -1.64
CA ASN A 66 -7.88 -3.01 -2.19
C ASN A 66 -8.31 -1.92 -1.20
N ILE A 67 -9.51 -2.06 -0.61
CA ILE A 67 -10.04 -1.15 0.42
C ILE A 67 -9.08 -1.09 1.60
N HIS A 68 -8.73 -2.25 2.15
CA HIS A 68 -7.81 -2.35 3.29
C HIS A 68 -6.46 -1.69 2.99
N ASN A 69 -5.85 -2.02 1.84
CA ASN A 69 -4.54 -1.50 1.45
C ASN A 69 -4.56 0.02 1.22
N PHE A 70 -5.66 0.55 0.66
CA PHE A 70 -5.84 2.00 0.51
C PHE A 70 -5.78 2.70 1.86
N TYR A 71 -6.57 2.24 2.84
CA TYR A 71 -6.58 2.83 4.18
C TYR A 71 -5.26 2.58 4.92
N ALA A 72 -4.75 1.36 4.94
CA ALA A 72 -3.48 1.04 5.58
C ALA A 72 -2.33 1.92 5.04
N THR A 73 -2.32 2.25 3.75
CA THR A 73 -1.31 3.13 3.15
C THR A 73 -1.58 4.61 3.43
N ALA A 74 -2.83 5.06 3.27
CA ALA A 74 -3.20 6.46 3.45
C ALA A 74 -3.07 6.92 4.91
N LEU A 75 -3.34 5.99 5.84
CA LEU A 75 -3.30 6.19 7.28
C LEU A 75 -1.92 5.96 7.89
N LYS A 76 -0.96 5.40 7.13
CA LYS A 76 0.40 5.16 7.63
C LYS A 76 1.11 6.48 7.90
N GLY A 77 1.70 6.63 9.09
CA GLY A 77 2.45 7.82 9.48
C GLY A 77 2.15 8.24 10.91
N ALA A 78 2.78 9.33 11.33
CA ALA A 78 2.59 9.92 12.65
C ALA A 78 1.53 11.03 12.63
N ASP A 79 0.91 11.28 13.78
CA ASP A 79 0.22 12.54 14.03
C ASP A 79 1.24 13.66 14.32
N ALA A 80 0.75 14.89 14.55
CA ALA A 80 1.61 16.02 14.86
C ALA A 80 2.50 15.77 16.10
N ARG A 81 1.99 15.08 17.13
CA ARG A 81 2.75 14.78 18.35
C ARG A 81 3.89 13.80 18.07
N GLY A 82 3.60 12.69 17.38
CA GLY A 82 4.62 11.72 16.97
C GLY A 82 5.69 12.33 16.07
N PHE A 83 5.28 13.21 15.13
CA PHE A 83 6.22 13.98 14.31
C PHE A 83 7.14 14.87 15.16
N PHE A 84 6.59 15.63 16.11
CA PHE A 84 7.40 16.49 16.97
C PHE A 84 8.35 15.70 17.88
N ALA A 85 7.92 14.53 18.37
CA ALA A 85 8.79 13.64 19.13
C ALA A 85 9.98 13.17 18.29
N LEU A 86 9.73 12.73 17.05
CA LEU A 86 10.80 12.37 16.12
C LEU A 86 11.72 13.56 15.83
N TYR A 87 11.17 14.72 15.49
CA TYR A 87 11.98 15.88 15.10
C TYR A 87 12.85 16.37 16.26
N THR A 88 12.34 16.35 17.49
CA THR A 88 13.13 16.66 18.69
C THR A 88 14.29 15.68 18.86
N GLU A 89 14.06 14.39 18.63
CA GLU A 89 15.10 13.36 18.70
C GLU A 89 16.17 13.54 17.61
N ILE A 90 15.77 13.92 16.40
CA ILE A 90 16.71 14.26 15.30
C ILE A 90 17.64 15.40 15.75
N LEU A 91 17.07 16.49 16.28
CA LEU A 91 17.86 17.63 16.75
C LEU A 91 18.80 17.25 17.92
N ASN A 92 18.32 16.47 18.89
CA ASN A 92 19.12 16.03 20.03
C ASN A 92 20.27 15.11 19.61
N SER A 93 19.99 14.16 18.70
CA SER A 93 20.98 13.19 18.22
C SER A 93 22.02 13.78 17.25
N ARG A 94 21.78 14.98 16.73
CA ARG A 94 22.71 15.73 15.86
C ARG A 94 23.86 16.33 16.66
N GLN A 95 23.56 16.90 17.83
CA GLN A 95 24.50 17.70 18.60
C GLN A 95 25.82 16.99 18.97
N PRO A 96 25.83 15.73 19.46
CA PRO A 96 27.09 15.06 19.81
C PRO A 96 28.02 14.84 18.60
N ILE A 97 27.43 14.53 17.44
CA ILE A 97 28.17 14.30 16.19
C ILE A 97 28.74 15.63 15.67
N GLU A 98 27.98 16.72 15.76
CA GLU A 98 28.48 18.05 15.39
C GLU A 98 29.60 18.55 16.32
N LEU A 99 29.49 18.28 17.62
CA LEU A 99 30.56 18.59 18.58
C LEU A 99 31.83 17.77 18.34
N ALA A 100 31.73 16.61 17.70
CA ALA A 100 32.87 15.81 17.27
C ALA A 100 33.55 16.35 15.99
N GLY A 101 33.04 17.43 15.41
CA GLY A 101 33.63 18.10 14.24
C GLY A 101 33.01 17.70 12.89
N PHE A 102 31.96 16.88 12.89
CA PHE A 102 31.22 16.58 11.68
C PHE A 102 30.13 17.63 11.43
N ARG A 103 29.72 17.81 10.18
CA ARG A 103 28.60 18.68 9.80
C ARG A 103 27.53 17.86 9.13
N GLU A 104 26.28 18.00 9.55
CA GLU A 104 25.17 17.32 8.88
C GLU A 104 25.03 17.82 7.43
N ASP A 105 25.10 16.91 6.47
CA ASP A 105 24.81 17.21 5.06
C ASP A 105 23.32 17.07 4.79
N SER A 106 22.76 15.94 5.21
CA SER A 106 21.35 15.64 5.04
C SER A 106 20.84 14.58 6.00
N PHE A 107 19.53 14.59 6.20
CA PHE A 107 18.82 13.46 6.81
C PHE A 107 17.50 13.22 6.09
N SER A 108 17.01 11.99 6.17
CA SER A 108 15.71 11.62 5.62
C SER A 108 15.09 10.54 6.50
N CYS A 109 13.87 10.80 6.97
CA CYS A 109 13.03 9.86 7.67
C CYS A 109 11.76 9.59 6.87
N SER A 110 11.42 8.31 6.75
CA SER A 110 10.14 7.79 6.30
C SER A 110 9.31 7.35 7.52
N THR A 111 8.13 6.75 7.27
CA THR A 111 7.31 6.14 8.33
C THR A 111 8.00 5.00 9.07
N ASP A 112 9.01 4.38 8.46
CA ASP A 112 9.64 3.16 8.98
C ASP A 112 11.05 3.43 9.50
N ASN A 113 11.83 4.22 8.76
CA ASN A 113 13.25 4.37 8.99
C ASN A 113 13.76 5.79 8.73
N CYS A 114 14.90 6.09 9.32
CA CYS A 114 15.67 7.31 9.20
C CYS A 114 17.07 6.98 8.70
N SER A 115 17.62 7.91 7.94
CA SER A 115 19.02 7.92 7.51
C SER A 115 19.60 9.31 7.72
N PHE A 116 20.84 9.37 8.17
CA PHE A 116 21.57 10.60 8.47
C PHE A 116 22.95 10.52 7.82
N SER A 117 23.35 11.62 7.19
CA SER A 117 24.64 11.74 6.52
C SER A 117 25.38 12.96 7.06
N TYR A 118 26.62 12.75 7.48
CA TYR A 118 27.49 13.78 8.02
C TYR A 118 28.79 13.84 7.23
N LEU A 119 29.27 15.04 6.95
CA LEU A 119 30.56 15.27 6.31
C LEU A 119 31.62 15.58 7.35
N ALA A 120 32.83 15.07 7.15
CA ALA A 120 33.98 15.44 7.98
C ALA A 120 34.34 16.92 7.78
N GLY A 121 34.62 17.64 8.87
CA GLY A 121 35.14 19.00 8.81
C GLY A 121 36.61 19.05 8.38
N GLU A 122 37.05 20.19 7.86
CA GLU A 122 38.48 20.42 7.62
C GLU A 122 39.24 20.46 8.94
N ASN A 123 40.38 19.77 9.03
CA ASN A 123 41.26 19.71 10.22
C ASN A 123 40.63 19.10 11.49
N THR A 124 39.57 18.31 11.37
CA THR A 124 38.98 17.62 12.53
C THR A 124 39.62 16.26 12.76
N VAL A 125 39.85 15.92 14.04
CA VAL A 125 40.24 14.55 14.40
C VAL A 125 39.08 13.64 14.06
N PHE A 126 39.29 12.70 13.14
CA PHE A 126 38.28 11.70 12.76
C PHE A 126 38.00 10.78 13.96
N SER A 127 37.03 11.18 14.79
CA SER A 127 36.56 10.44 15.96
C SER A 127 35.16 9.95 15.68
N VAL A 128 35.10 8.69 15.28
CA VAL A 128 33.85 8.00 15.01
C VAL A 128 33.09 7.78 16.30
N GLN A 129 31.85 8.25 16.35
CA GLN A 129 30.92 7.97 17.45
C GLN A 129 29.69 7.24 16.92
N ASP A 130 29.18 6.31 17.71
CA ASP A 130 27.85 5.78 17.45
C ASP A 130 26.81 6.89 17.57
N LYS A 131 25.76 6.84 16.75
CA LYS A 131 24.63 7.75 16.88
C LYS A 131 23.70 7.22 17.96
N TRP A 132 23.53 7.99 19.02
CA TRP A 132 22.50 7.73 20.02
C TRP A 132 21.16 8.25 19.52
N PHE A 133 20.17 7.37 19.39
CA PHE A 133 18.83 7.71 18.94
C PHE A 133 17.79 6.88 19.70
N ARG A 134 16.90 7.55 20.44
CA ARG A 134 15.83 6.94 21.26
C ARG A 134 16.34 5.88 22.24
N GLY A 135 17.50 6.11 22.85
CA GLY A 135 18.06 5.18 23.83
C GLY A 135 18.82 3.99 23.23
N VAL A 136 19.07 4.00 21.92
CA VAL A 136 19.79 2.94 21.21
C VAL A 136 21.00 3.53 20.49
N SER A 137 22.11 2.79 20.52
CA SER A 137 23.36 3.13 19.82
C SER A 137 23.38 2.53 18.42
N TYR A 138 23.63 3.34 17.41
CA TYR A 138 23.73 2.92 16.01
C TYR A 138 25.14 3.09 15.49
N ALA A 139 25.74 1.99 15.07
CA ALA A 139 27.06 1.99 14.45
C ALA A 139 27.01 2.72 13.09
N PRO A 140 28.01 3.56 12.77
CA PRO A 140 28.06 4.22 11.48
C PRO A 140 28.62 3.33 10.37
N SER A 141 28.36 3.77 9.15
CA SER A 141 29.06 3.36 7.93
C SER A 141 29.93 4.53 7.43
N PHE A 142 31.09 4.23 6.85
CA PHE A 142 32.11 5.24 6.57
C PHE A 142 32.49 5.27 5.10
N SER A 143 32.77 6.48 4.63
CA SER A 143 33.53 6.73 3.42
C SER A 143 34.72 7.65 3.73
N GLN A 144 35.46 8.07 2.69
CA GLN A 144 36.59 8.98 2.86
C GLN A 144 36.16 10.34 3.43
N ASP A 145 34.95 10.79 3.10
CA ASP A 145 34.47 12.15 3.42
C ASP A 145 33.16 12.16 4.23
N SER A 146 32.51 11.00 4.44
CA SER A 146 31.21 10.89 5.10
C SER A 146 31.16 9.85 6.21
N VAL A 147 30.27 10.13 7.18
CA VAL A 147 29.80 9.20 8.19
C VAL A 147 28.28 9.10 8.08
N ASP A 148 27.79 7.91 7.79
CA ASP A 148 26.40 7.66 7.44
C ASP A 148 25.76 6.66 8.41
N TYR A 149 24.56 6.98 8.88
CA TYR A 149 23.76 6.11 9.73
C TYR A 149 22.47 5.79 8.99
N THR A 150 22.18 4.51 8.78
CA THR A 150 21.01 4.06 8.02
C THR A 150 20.18 3.07 8.81
N SER A 151 18.94 2.86 8.38
CA SER A 151 18.01 1.90 9.00
C SER A 151 17.69 2.16 10.48
N ILE A 152 17.80 3.42 10.93
CA ILE A 152 17.38 3.82 12.27
C ILE A 152 15.84 3.88 12.30
N PRO A 153 15.12 3.17 13.17
CA PRO A 153 13.66 3.24 13.22
C PRO A 153 13.15 4.66 13.49
N SER A 154 12.20 5.14 12.68
CA SER A 154 11.63 6.50 12.86
C SER A 154 10.52 6.58 13.90
N ASP A 155 9.90 5.43 14.23
CA ASP A 155 8.76 5.32 15.15
C ASP A 155 7.56 6.18 14.72
N MET A 156 7.43 6.42 13.40
CA MET A 156 6.30 7.13 12.78
C MET A 156 5.23 6.16 12.25
N ASN A 157 4.93 5.12 13.03
CA ASN A 157 4.06 4.01 12.60
C ASN A 157 2.69 4.00 13.27
N SER A 158 2.38 4.95 14.16
CA SER A 158 1.07 5.07 14.80
C SER A 158 0.52 6.50 14.75
N ASN A 159 -0.80 6.58 14.65
CA ASN A 159 -1.58 7.79 14.86
C ASN A 159 -3.01 7.42 15.27
N PRO A 160 -3.78 8.34 15.88
CA PRO A 160 -5.13 8.04 16.36
C PRO A 160 -6.09 7.53 15.28
N VAL A 161 -5.94 7.96 14.03
CA VAL A 161 -6.82 7.55 12.92
C VAL A 161 -6.50 6.12 12.47
N LEU A 162 -5.21 5.77 12.39
CA LEU A 162 -4.77 4.41 12.12
C LEU A 162 -5.16 3.45 13.25
N GLU A 163 -5.06 3.89 14.51
CA GLU A 163 -5.53 3.09 15.66
C GLU A 163 -7.04 2.85 15.60
N ALA A 164 -7.83 3.87 15.27
CA ALA A 164 -9.28 3.73 15.07
C ALA A 164 -9.60 2.78 13.90
N PHE A 165 -8.87 2.86 12.79
CA PHE A 165 -9.00 1.93 11.65
C PHE A 165 -8.74 0.48 12.08
N ASN A 166 -7.64 0.23 12.79
CA ASN A 166 -7.28 -1.11 13.26
C ASN A 166 -8.30 -1.69 14.26
N ARG A 167 -9.00 -0.82 15.00
CA ARG A 167 -10.08 -1.20 15.91
C ARG A 167 -11.46 -1.27 15.26
N GLN A 168 -11.56 -0.99 13.96
CA GLN A 168 -12.81 -0.91 13.20
C GLN A 168 -13.78 0.13 13.79
N GLU A 169 -13.23 1.21 14.35
CA GLU A 169 -13.99 2.31 14.90
C GLU A 169 -14.39 3.32 13.82
N LYS A 170 -15.41 4.13 14.12
CA LYS A 170 -15.88 5.16 13.19
C LYS A 170 -14.87 6.31 13.13
N ILE A 171 -14.22 6.45 11.97
CA ILE A 171 -13.35 7.59 11.67
C ILE A 171 -14.20 8.79 11.26
N SER A 172 -13.96 9.95 11.89
CA SER A 172 -14.65 11.20 11.61
C SER A 172 -13.66 12.27 11.18
N GLU A 173 -13.60 12.52 9.87
CA GLU A 173 -12.77 13.55 9.26
C GLU A 173 -13.62 14.73 8.76
N PRO A 174 -13.05 15.94 8.67
CA PRO A 174 -13.71 17.13 8.14
C PRO A 174 -14.04 16.99 6.65
N ALA A 175 -14.93 17.85 6.14
CA ALA A 175 -15.25 17.89 4.72
C ALA A 175 -14.03 18.34 3.90
N CYS A 176 -13.83 17.75 2.72
CA CYS A 176 -12.70 18.10 1.86
C CYS A 176 -12.73 19.57 1.41
N ASN A 177 -13.92 20.13 1.23
CA ASN A 177 -14.09 21.54 0.92
C ASN A 177 -13.50 22.43 2.02
N ASP A 178 -13.73 22.09 3.30
CA ASP A 178 -13.24 22.89 4.43
C ASP A 178 -11.70 22.85 4.50
N VAL A 179 -11.12 21.66 4.36
CA VAL A 179 -9.66 21.48 4.38
C VAL A 179 -8.99 22.18 3.20
N LEU A 180 -9.53 22.01 1.99
CA LEU A 180 -9.00 22.67 0.80
C LEU A 180 -9.16 24.18 0.88
N ASN A 181 -10.33 24.69 1.28
CA ASN A 181 -10.55 26.12 1.47
C ASN A 181 -9.56 26.70 2.47
N TYR A 182 -9.30 26.01 3.59
CA TYR A 182 -8.29 26.40 4.55
C TYR A 182 -6.89 26.44 3.93
N ILE A 183 -6.45 25.39 3.23
CA ILE A 183 -5.12 25.31 2.61
C ILE A 183 -4.93 26.44 1.58
N TYR A 184 -5.89 26.62 0.67
CA TYR A 184 -5.81 27.66 -0.36
C TYR A 184 -5.89 29.07 0.23
N SER A 185 -6.78 29.30 1.21
CA SER A 185 -6.87 30.59 1.89
C SER A 185 -5.59 30.91 2.65
N TYR A 186 -5.04 29.96 3.40
CA TYR A 186 -3.77 30.12 4.10
C TYR A 186 -2.63 30.43 3.12
N ASN A 187 -2.52 29.67 2.03
CA ASN A 187 -1.49 29.89 1.01
C ASN A 187 -1.59 31.26 0.33
N SER A 188 -2.79 31.85 0.24
CA SER A 188 -2.98 33.20 -0.31
C SER A 188 -2.50 34.32 0.62
N LEU A 189 -2.40 34.05 1.92
CA LEU A 189 -2.04 35.05 2.94
C LEU A 189 -0.56 34.99 3.35
N VAL A 190 0.14 33.91 3.03
CA VAL A 190 1.52 33.69 3.49
C VAL A 190 2.55 33.72 2.36
N ASP A 191 3.78 34.03 2.74
CA ASP A 191 4.94 33.99 1.85
C ASP A 191 5.21 32.59 1.31
N ALA A 192 5.82 32.51 0.13
CA ALA A 192 6.07 31.26 -0.58
C ALA A 192 6.78 30.19 0.27
N GLY A 193 7.73 30.59 1.11
CA GLY A 193 8.48 29.70 1.99
C GLY A 193 7.72 29.11 3.18
N ARG A 194 6.40 29.37 3.30
CA ARG A 194 5.52 28.81 4.33
C ARG A 194 4.24 28.24 3.75
N ARG A 195 4.18 27.98 2.45
CA ARG A 195 2.99 27.47 1.77
C ARG A 195 2.94 25.94 1.80
N PHE A 196 1.74 25.41 1.92
CA PHE A 196 1.47 24.02 1.61
C PHE A 196 1.52 23.82 0.10
N THR A 197 2.23 22.79 -0.34
CA THR A 197 2.21 22.30 -1.71
C THR A 197 1.36 21.04 -1.76
N LEU A 198 0.22 21.10 -2.44
CA LEU A 198 -0.59 19.91 -2.71
C LEU A 198 0.03 19.12 -3.86
N LYS A 199 0.55 17.93 -3.55
CA LYS A 199 1.10 17.00 -4.56
C LYS A 199 0.02 16.17 -5.21
N ALA A 200 -1.06 15.89 -4.49
CA ALA A 200 -2.25 15.23 -5.01
C ALA A 200 -3.49 15.78 -4.31
N LEU A 201 -4.53 16.04 -5.08
CA LEU A 201 -5.84 16.41 -4.55
C LEU A 201 -6.51 15.21 -3.88
N PRO A 202 -7.46 15.42 -2.95
CA PRO A 202 -8.17 14.35 -2.28
C PRO A 202 -8.89 13.45 -3.27
N ALA A 203 -8.52 12.18 -3.28
CA ALA A 203 -9.16 11.16 -4.09
C ALA A 203 -9.20 9.84 -3.33
N SER A 204 -10.08 8.95 -3.76
CA SER A 204 -10.11 7.56 -3.29
C SER A 204 -10.13 6.65 -4.52
N SER A 205 -9.18 5.71 -4.55
CA SER A 205 -9.14 4.66 -5.57
C SER A 205 -10.15 3.55 -5.29
N VAL A 206 -10.79 3.55 -4.11
CA VAL A 206 -11.64 2.47 -3.62
C VAL A 206 -13.11 2.84 -3.51
N SER A 207 -13.52 4.06 -3.87
CA SER A 207 -14.93 4.48 -3.77
C SER A 207 -15.90 3.56 -4.52
N ALA A 208 -15.52 3.01 -5.67
CA ALA A 208 -16.33 2.05 -6.40
C ALA A 208 -16.40 0.68 -5.69
N ASP A 209 -15.30 0.25 -5.08
CA ASP A 209 -15.22 -0.99 -4.33
C ASP A 209 -16.05 -0.90 -3.04
N GLU A 210 -15.96 0.22 -2.32
CA GLU A 210 -16.76 0.54 -1.12
C GLU A 210 -18.27 0.53 -1.45
N ALA A 211 -18.68 1.20 -2.53
CA ALA A 211 -20.07 1.23 -2.97
C ALA A 211 -20.62 -0.16 -3.31
N SER A 212 -19.76 -1.07 -3.79
CA SER A 212 -20.14 -2.45 -4.08
C SER A 212 -20.17 -3.37 -2.85
N LEU A 213 -19.62 -2.92 -1.71
CA LEU A 213 -19.49 -3.70 -0.47
C LEU A 213 -19.94 -2.90 0.77
N PRO A 214 -21.20 -2.43 0.85
CA PRO A 214 -21.65 -1.45 1.85
C PRO A 214 -21.52 -1.90 3.32
N GLY A 215 -21.37 -3.20 3.60
CA GLY A 215 -21.19 -3.76 4.94
C GLY A 215 -19.76 -4.11 5.34
N ASN A 216 -18.76 -3.74 4.53
CA ASN A 216 -17.36 -3.99 4.87
C ASN A 216 -16.92 -3.05 6.02
N PRO A 217 -16.37 -3.56 7.14
CA PRO A 217 -15.93 -2.74 8.27
C PRO A 217 -14.89 -1.69 7.90
N ASP A 218 -14.08 -1.95 6.88
CA ASP A 218 -13.02 -1.05 6.42
C ASP A 218 -13.55 0.10 5.54
N ASN A 219 -14.86 0.18 5.29
CA ASN A 219 -15.45 1.28 4.52
C ASN A 219 -15.60 2.52 5.39
N HIS A 220 -14.84 3.57 5.07
CA HIS A 220 -14.91 4.85 5.79
C HIS A 220 -15.28 6.05 4.90
N GLY A 221 -15.36 5.85 3.57
CA GLY A 221 -15.69 6.91 2.61
C GLY A 221 -14.73 8.10 2.67
N LEU A 222 -13.47 7.87 3.02
CA LEU A 222 -12.47 8.94 3.11
C LEU A 222 -11.79 9.17 1.77
N LEU A 223 -11.40 10.41 1.54
CA LEU A 223 -10.53 10.84 0.46
C LEU A 223 -9.17 11.19 1.06
N ALA A 224 -8.10 10.78 0.38
CA ALA A 224 -6.73 11.06 0.80
C ALA A 224 -6.07 12.01 -0.20
N GLY A 225 -5.55 13.13 0.28
CA GLY A 225 -4.70 14.05 -0.48
C GLY A 225 -3.25 13.97 -0.02
N LYS A 226 -2.31 14.44 -0.85
CA LYS A 226 -0.88 14.50 -0.50
C LYS A 226 -0.42 15.93 -0.37
N TRP A 227 0.30 16.24 0.69
CA TRP A 227 0.80 17.58 1.00
C TRP A 227 2.30 17.56 1.26
N GLN A 228 2.94 18.71 1.06
CA GLN A 228 4.32 18.97 1.42
C GLN A 228 4.45 20.42 1.90
N VAL A 229 5.35 20.69 2.83
CA VAL A 229 5.81 22.03 3.20
C VAL A 229 7.32 22.00 3.31
N SER A 230 7.98 23.09 2.90
CA SER A 230 9.40 23.31 3.16
C SER A 230 9.53 24.42 4.19
N LEU A 231 10.22 24.16 5.29
CA LEU A 231 10.42 25.09 6.39
C LEU A 231 11.91 25.21 6.73
N PRO A 232 12.36 26.31 7.34
CA PRO A 232 13.70 26.35 7.91
C PRO A 232 13.88 25.25 8.98
N ASP A 233 15.02 24.56 8.96
CA ASP A 233 15.38 23.50 9.90
C ASP A 233 15.74 24.08 11.28
N ASN A 234 14.71 24.51 12.01
CA ASN A 234 14.81 24.85 13.42
C ASN A 234 13.50 24.58 14.14
N TYR A 235 13.63 24.14 15.39
CA TYR A 235 12.49 23.77 16.25
C TYR A 235 11.40 24.85 16.31
N VAL A 236 11.78 26.12 16.50
CA VAL A 236 10.82 27.22 16.66
C VAL A 236 9.99 27.42 15.40
N SER A 237 10.60 27.38 14.22
CA SER A 237 9.92 27.56 12.93
C SER A 237 8.96 26.41 12.65
N VAL A 238 9.39 25.18 12.89
CA VAL A 238 8.56 23.98 12.68
C VAL A 238 7.41 23.94 13.69
N PHE A 239 7.69 24.21 14.96
CA PHE A 239 6.68 24.23 16.01
C PHE A 239 5.63 25.32 15.79
N SER A 240 6.07 26.57 15.58
CA SER A 240 5.16 27.69 15.31
C SER A 240 4.34 27.50 14.04
N PHE A 241 4.89 26.79 13.05
CA PHE A 241 4.13 26.46 11.86
C PHE A 241 2.94 25.56 12.23
N TRP A 242 3.10 24.48 12.97
CA TRP A 242 2.00 23.53 13.22
C TRP A 242 1.13 23.86 14.43
N GLN A 243 1.58 24.76 15.30
CA GLN A 243 0.85 25.17 16.49
C GLN A 243 -0.54 25.72 16.14
N ASN A 244 -1.57 25.21 16.81
CA ASN A 244 -2.97 25.66 16.70
C ASN A 244 -3.55 25.68 15.27
N ARG A 245 -2.99 24.88 14.34
CA ARG A 245 -3.57 24.78 13.00
C ARG A 245 -4.94 24.11 13.02
N PRO A 246 -5.95 24.69 12.35
CA PRO A 246 -7.19 24.00 12.04
C PRO A 246 -6.91 22.68 11.33
N TYR A 247 -7.71 21.65 11.65
CA TYR A 247 -7.67 20.33 11.01
C TYR A 247 -6.33 19.61 11.15
N SER A 248 -5.46 20.00 12.09
CA SER A 248 -4.14 19.35 12.29
C SER A 248 -4.23 17.85 12.54
N SER A 249 -5.32 17.37 13.15
CA SER A 249 -5.61 15.95 13.36
C SER A 249 -5.80 15.16 12.06
N SER A 250 -6.19 15.83 10.97
CA SER A 250 -6.40 15.22 9.66
C SER A 250 -5.12 15.12 8.83
N PHE A 251 -4.03 15.76 9.26
CA PHE A 251 -2.73 15.68 8.62
C PHE A 251 -1.91 14.55 9.26
N ILE A 252 -1.53 13.58 8.43
CA ILE A 252 -0.65 12.49 8.79
C ILE A 252 0.72 12.77 8.18
N PHE A 253 1.75 12.73 9.01
CA PHE A 253 3.13 12.96 8.64
C PHE A 253 3.75 11.65 8.19
N GLN A 254 4.32 11.60 6.98
CA GLN A 254 4.87 10.37 6.41
C GLN A 254 6.37 10.45 6.17
N SER A 255 6.90 11.64 5.92
CA SER A 255 8.31 11.83 5.70
C SER A 255 8.78 13.21 6.12
N VAL A 256 10.01 13.27 6.63
CA VAL A 256 10.74 14.49 6.92
C VAL A 256 12.17 14.33 6.42
N ALA A 257 12.64 15.30 5.64
CA ALA A 257 13.99 15.32 5.12
C ALA A 257 14.62 16.70 5.31
N GLY A 258 15.84 16.74 5.84
CA GLY A 258 16.60 17.97 5.99
C GLY A 258 17.78 18.01 5.03
N LYS A 259 17.99 19.17 4.40
CA LYS A 259 19.18 19.43 3.59
C LYS A 259 19.49 20.92 3.58
N GLN A 260 20.76 21.28 3.83
CA GLN A 260 21.25 22.67 3.76
C GLN A 260 20.41 23.66 4.59
N GLY A 261 19.97 23.26 5.79
CA GLY A 261 19.19 24.12 6.69
C GLY A 261 17.71 24.29 6.31
N ASN A 262 17.23 23.59 5.28
CA ASN A 262 15.81 23.47 4.95
C ASN A 262 15.30 22.09 5.35
N LEU A 263 14.02 22.05 5.72
CA LEU A 263 13.29 20.88 6.17
C LEU A 263 12.06 20.68 5.29
N ASP A 264 12.07 19.64 4.49
CA ASP A 264 10.93 19.20 3.71
C ASP A 264 10.12 18.18 4.51
N ILE A 265 8.89 18.56 4.83
CA ILE A 265 7.93 17.71 5.55
C ILE A 265 6.81 17.35 4.58
N SER A 266 6.45 16.07 4.51
CA SER A 266 5.38 15.61 3.63
C SER A 266 4.52 14.53 4.27
N GLY A 267 3.33 14.37 3.72
CA GLY A 267 2.42 13.34 4.16
C GLY A 267 1.09 13.33 3.44
N THR A 268 0.14 12.67 4.09
CA THR A 268 -1.25 12.58 3.63
C THR A 268 -2.14 13.45 4.49
N PHE A 269 -3.23 13.95 3.92
CA PHE A 269 -4.32 14.50 4.70
C PHE A 269 -5.61 13.81 4.32
N LEU A 270 -6.48 13.62 5.30
CA LEU A 270 -7.75 12.93 5.14
C LEU A 270 -8.90 13.91 5.17
N CYS A 271 -9.94 13.61 4.40
CA CYS A 271 -11.18 14.34 4.45
C CYS A 271 -12.33 13.49 3.92
N LYS A 272 -13.57 13.93 4.17
CA LYS A 272 -14.78 13.32 3.64
C LYS A 272 -15.34 14.11 2.48
N LYS A 273 -15.97 13.39 1.55
CA LYS A 273 -16.69 13.99 0.42
C LYS A 273 -17.86 14.85 0.90
#